data_AF-A0A519TBX4-F1
#
_entry.id   AF-A0A519TBX4-F1
#
_cell.length_a   1.000
_cell.length_b   1.000
_cell.length_c   1.000
_cell.angle_alpha   90.00
_cell.angle_beta   90.00
_cell.angle_gamma   90.00
#
_symmetry.space_group_name_H-M   'P 1'
#
loop_
_entity.id
_entity.type
_entity.pdbx_description
1 polymer ?
#
loop_
_entity_poly.entity_id
_entity_poly.type
_entity_poly.pdbx_seq_one_letter_code
_entity_poly.pdbx_strand_id
1 'polypeptide(L)'
;MAAGHIRQQILRATWLGLLAGGLLGSAVWAQAPPAAGPGTGPVVLVPPPTTVPLAGPLALSVRLPGGIPPATRPSFPEIEGFRKAPTLVSTTTTRLLPGGQRRTELTLTQRYYPYAEGSYVVPAFDLAVNGQLLHSPAATLRVGIAPAATQGKANTLPATGSLDQLLGRPKPQYFYEPTDRAYLALEADPATVYVGQVEAEYYVRA
;
A
#
# COMPACT_ATOMS: atom_id res chain seq x y z
N MET A 1 23.11 9.62 53.81
CA MET A 1 22.22 9.75 55.00
C MET A 1 22.55 11.11 55.62
N ALA A 2 21.71 12.11 55.82
CA ALA A 2 20.27 12.34 55.74
C ALA A 2 20.09 13.84 55.38
N ALA A 3 19.26 14.24 54.42
CA ALA A 3 17.85 14.63 54.60
C ALA A 3 17.61 15.59 55.79
N GLY A 4 17.34 16.86 55.48
CA GLY A 4 16.91 17.88 56.45
C GLY A 4 16.18 19.02 55.75
N HIS A 5 14.85 18.92 55.69
CA HIS A 5 13.92 19.93 55.21
C HIS A 5 13.96 21.22 56.04
N ILE A 6 13.91 22.39 55.40
CA ILE A 6 13.36 23.61 56.01
C ILE A 6 12.45 24.34 55.01
N ARG A 7 11.35 24.80 55.59
CA ARG A 7 10.11 25.34 55.04
C ARG A 7 10.21 26.83 54.67
N GLN A 8 9.38 27.19 53.68
CA GLN A 8 8.51 28.38 53.61
C GLN A 8 9.07 29.79 53.86
N GLN A 9 8.85 30.68 52.89
CA GLN A 9 8.31 32.04 53.02
C GLN A 9 8.16 32.62 51.60
N ILE A 10 6.96 32.66 51.02
CA ILE A 10 6.01 33.79 51.05
C ILE A 10 6.72 35.15 51.01
N LEU A 11 6.82 35.73 49.81
CA LEU A 11 6.77 37.17 49.64
C LEU A 11 5.83 37.50 48.49
N ARG A 12 4.65 37.96 48.89
CA ARG A 12 3.73 38.73 48.07
C ARG A 12 4.42 40.02 47.67
N ALA A 13 4.50 40.29 46.39
CA ALA A 13 4.80 41.63 45.87
C ALA A 13 3.84 41.93 44.73
N THR A 14 2.62 42.30 45.10
CA THR A 14 1.72 43.12 44.31
C THR A 14 2.42 44.45 44.02
N TRP A 15 2.61 44.76 42.74
CA TRP A 15 2.82 46.13 42.29
C TRP A 15 1.87 46.41 41.11
N LEU A 16 0.94 47.34 41.36
CA LEU A 16 0.24 48.09 40.33
C LEU A 16 1.27 48.93 39.57
N GLY A 17 1.19 48.93 38.25
CA GLY A 17 2.01 49.78 37.38
C GLY A 17 1.35 49.96 36.03
N LEU A 18 0.49 50.95 35.95
CA LEU A 18 -0.18 51.48 34.77
C LEU A 18 0.87 51.99 33.76
N LEU A 19 0.90 51.45 32.54
CA LEU A 19 1.60 52.08 31.42
C LEU A 19 0.76 51.99 30.16
N ALA A 20 0.25 53.15 29.78
CA ALA A 20 -0.26 53.44 28.46
C ALA A 20 0.88 53.37 27.42
N GLY A 21 0.53 52.96 26.20
CA GLY A 21 1.38 53.18 25.04
C GLY A 21 1.57 51.94 24.19
N GLY A 22 1.14 52.01 22.94
CA GLY A 22 1.52 51.04 21.91
C GLY A 22 0.35 50.58 21.07
N LEU A 23 -0.05 51.40 20.10
CA LEU A 23 -0.63 50.90 18.84
C LEU A 23 0.43 49.99 18.18
N LEU A 24 0.50 48.73 18.62
CA LEU A 24 1.27 47.69 17.96
C LEU A 24 0.42 47.17 16.82
N GLY A 25 0.70 47.68 15.63
CA GLY A 25 0.26 47.10 14.38
C GLY A 25 0.58 45.61 14.39
N SER A 26 -0.46 44.81 14.28
CA SER A 26 -0.36 43.36 14.20
C SER A 26 0.32 43.01 12.88
N ALA A 27 1.64 42.86 12.90
CA ALA A 27 2.35 42.15 11.86
C ALA A 27 1.90 40.69 11.97
N VAL A 28 0.84 40.35 11.23
CA VAL A 28 0.44 38.97 10.98
C VAL A 28 1.62 38.35 10.24
N TRP A 29 2.47 37.65 10.97
CA TRP A 29 3.43 36.74 10.38
C TRP A 29 2.58 35.69 9.66
N ALA A 30 2.56 35.78 8.33
CA ALA A 30 2.03 34.73 7.49
C ALA A 30 2.84 33.47 7.79
N GLN A 31 2.29 32.61 8.64
CA GLN A 31 2.78 31.24 8.78
C GLN A 31 2.69 30.63 7.39
N ALA A 32 3.86 30.36 6.79
CA ALA A 32 3.94 29.54 5.61
C ALA A 32 3.12 28.27 5.87
N PRO A 33 2.28 27.82 4.92
CA PRO A 33 1.54 26.58 5.06
C PRO A 33 2.53 25.48 5.47
N PRO A 34 2.24 24.66 6.49
CA PRO A 34 3.09 23.53 6.79
C PRO A 34 3.26 22.72 5.52
N ALA A 35 4.52 22.53 5.10
CA ALA A 35 4.85 21.63 4.01
C ALA A 35 4.13 20.31 4.29
N ALA A 36 3.27 19.89 3.35
CA ALA A 36 2.55 18.63 3.46
C ALA A 36 3.56 17.54 3.79
N GLY A 37 3.36 16.88 4.95
CA GLY A 37 4.25 15.83 5.42
C GLY A 37 4.39 14.72 4.37
N PRO A 38 5.49 13.95 4.41
CA PRO A 38 5.70 12.86 3.48
C PRO A 38 4.53 11.86 3.60
N GLY A 39 3.71 11.76 2.55
CA GLY A 39 2.67 10.73 2.44
C GLY A 39 1.21 11.19 2.55
N THR A 40 0.85 12.42 2.21
CA THR A 40 -0.56 12.87 2.19
C THR A 40 -1.31 12.39 0.93
N GLY A 41 -1.35 11.09 0.70
CA GLY A 41 -2.31 10.47 -0.24
C GLY A 41 -3.42 9.77 0.53
N PRO A 42 -4.59 9.52 -0.09
CA PRO A 42 -5.56 8.60 0.50
C PRO A 42 -4.95 7.20 0.55
N VAL A 43 -5.15 6.49 1.67
CA VAL A 43 -4.94 5.03 1.70
C VAL A 43 -6.05 4.42 0.84
N VAL A 44 -5.71 3.49 -0.06
CA VAL A 44 -6.67 2.94 -1.04
C VAL A 44 -6.72 1.43 -0.94
N LEU A 45 -7.94 0.90 -0.88
CA LEU A 45 -8.20 -0.53 -1.00
C LEU A 45 -8.18 -0.94 -2.48
N VAL A 46 -7.43 -1.99 -2.82
CA VAL A 46 -7.43 -2.54 -4.17
C VAL A 46 -8.58 -3.55 -4.28
N PRO A 47 -9.51 -3.38 -5.23
CA PRO A 47 -10.63 -4.29 -5.39
C PRO A 47 -10.12 -5.69 -5.77
N PRO A 48 -10.68 -6.77 -5.19
CA PRO A 48 -10.32 -8.12 -5.57
C PRO A 48 -10.76 -8.43 -7.01
N PRO A 49 -10.08 -9.35 -7.69
CA PRO A 49 -10.58 -9.89 -8.96
C PRO A 49 -11.91 -10.62 -8.75
N THR A 50 -12.80 -10.54 -9.74
CA THR A 50 -14.09 -11.25 -9.72
C THR A 50 -13.96 -12.76 -9.96
N THR A 51 -12.85 -13.20 -10.55
CA THR A 51 -12.55 -14.61 -10.78
C THR A 51 -11.13 -14.95 -10.35
N VAL A 52 -10.97 -16.07 -9.65
CA VAL A 52 -9.69 -16.56 -9.11
C VAL A 52 -9.50 -18.02 -9.53
N PRO A 53 -8.33 -18.42 -10.05
CA PRO A 53 -8.05 -19.82 -10.32
C PRO A 53 -7.91 -20.62 -9.02
N LEU A 54 -8.37 -21.87 -8.99
CA LEU A 54 -8.22 -22.76 -7.83
C LEU A 54 -6.75 -22.91 -7.39
N ALA A 55 -5.84 -22.96 -8.35
CA ALA A 55 -4.40 -23.07 -8.09
C ALA A 55 -3.75 -21.76 -7.61
N GLY A 56 -4.44 -20.62 -7.72
CA GLY A 56 -3.88 -19.30 -7.42
C GLY A 56 -4.42 -18.69 -6.13
N PRO A 57 -3.71 -17.69 -5.58
CA PRO A 57 -4.21 -16.93 -4.46
C PRO A 57 -5.23 -15.87 -4.90
N LEU A 58 -6.26 -15.65 -4.08
CA LEU A 58 -6.93 -14.37 -4.01
C LEU A 58 -6.05 -13.40 -3.21
N ALA A 59 -5.86 -12.19 -3.73
CA ALA A 59 -5.08 -11.13 -3.08
C ALA A 59 -6.00 -9.97 -2.69
N LEU A 60 -6.05 -9.66 -1.39
CA LEU A 60 -6.61 -8.42 -0.88
C LEU A 60 -5.47 -7.47 -0.55
N SER A 61 -5.47 -6.26 -1.11
CA SER A 61 -4.36 -5.34 -0.97
C SER A 61 -4.80 -3.94 -0.54
N VAL A 62 -3.94 -3.28 0.23
CA VAL A 62 -4.08 -1.87 0.62
C VAL A 62 -2.82 -1.13 0.23
N ARG A 63 -3.01 0.05 -0.36
CA ARG A 63 -1.94 0.95 -0.79
C ARG A 63 -1.82 2.13 0.15
N LEU A 64 -0.60 2.36 0.64
CA LEU A 64 -0.24 3.43 1.55
C LEU A 64 0.78 4.36 0.86
N PRO A 65 0.50 5.66 0.76
CA PRO A 65 1.48 6.63 0.29
C PRO A 65 2.62 6.81 1.30
N GLY A 66 3.80 7.20 0.81
CA GLY A 66 4.96 7.52 1.65
C GLY A 66 5.85 6.34 1.99
N GLY A 67 5.43 5.09 1.73
CA GLY A 67 6.27 3.91 1.94
C GLY A 67 6.43 3.47 3.40
N ILE A 68 5.74 4.13 4.34
CA ILE A 68 5.88 3.90 5.77
C ILE A 68 4.97 2.73 6.18
N PRO A 69 5.50 1.66 6.79
CA PRO A 69 4.68 0.57 7.30
C PRO A 69 3.82 1.03 8.49
N PRO A 70 2.60 0.50 8.64
CA PRO A 70 1.75 0.86 9.76
C PRO A 70 2.31 0.32 11.08
N ALA A 71 2.11 1.09 12.15
CA ALA A 71 2.55 0.69 13.50
C ALA A 71 1.83 -0.57 14.01
N THR A 72 0.59 -0.79 13.58
CA THR A 72 -0.21 -1.97 13.90
C THR A 72 -0.50 -2.76 12.64
N ARG A 73 -0.42 -4.09 12.74
CA ARG A 73 -0.75 -4.97 11.61
C ARG A 73 -2.24 -4.83 11.26
N PRO A 74 -2.59 -4.55 10.00
CA PRO A 74 -3.98 -4.48 9.58
C PRO A 74 -4.71 -5.83 9.71
N SER A 75 -5.92 -5.79 10.25
CA SER A 75 -6.77 -6.97 10.49
C SER A 75 -7.61 -7.31 9.27
N PHE A 76 -7.01 -7.95 8.26
CA PHE A 76 -7.77 -8.45 7.11
C PHE A 76 -8.78 -9.54 7.53
N PRO A 77 -9.96 -9.62 6.90
CA PRO A 77 -11.02 -10.54 7.30
C PRO A 77 -10.67 -12.01 7.06
N GLU A 78 -11.47 -12.91 7.61
CA GLU A 78 -11.51 -14.29 7.14
C GLU A 78 -12.55 -14.43 6.03
N ILE A 79 -12.29 -15.31 5.08
CA ILE A 79 -13.17 -15.54 3.93
C ILE A 79 -13.54 -17.01 3.96
N GLU A 80 -14.84 -17.30 3.96
CA GLU A 80 -15.35 -18.67 3.95
C GLU A 80 -14.86 -19.40 2.70
N GLY A 81 -14.40 -20.65 2.87
CA GLY A 81 -13.87 -21.45 1.77
C GLY A 81 -12.44 -21.10 1.34
N PHE A 82 -11.77 -20.19 2.07
CA PHE A 82 -10.38 -19.86 1.84
C PHE A 82 -9.52 -20.05 3.10
N ARG A 83 -8.29 -20.55 2.92
CA ARG A 83 -7.24 -20.44 3.94
C ARG A 83 -6.55 -19.08 3.80
N LYS A 84 -6.46 -18.34 4.90
CA LYS A 84 -5.66 -17.11 4.97
C LYS A 84 -4.18 -17.47 5.10
N ALA A 85 -3.33 -16.85 4.27
CA ALA A 85 -1.89 -17.00 4.42
C ALA A 85 -1.42 -16.40 5.77
N PRO A 86 -0.52 -17.06 6.51
CA PRO A 86 -0.06 -16.56 7.81
C PRO A 86 0.72 -15.25 7.68
N THR A 87 1.40 -15.07 6.56
CA THR A 87 2.27 -13.93 6.28
C THR A 87 1.53 -12.88 5.47
N LEU A 88 1.56 -11.64 5.97
CA LEU A 88 1.18 -10.46 5.21
C LEU A 88 2.40 -10.01 4.38
N VAL A 89 2.22 -9.83 3.08
CA VAL A 89 3.30 -9.37 2.19
C VAL A 89 3.31 -7.86 2.14
N SER A 90 4.50 -7.27 2.28
CA SER A 90 4.72 -5.82 2.22
C SER A 90 5.61 -5.52 1.02
N THR A 91 5.20 -4.61 0.16
CA THR A 91 5.95 -4.25 -1.06
C THR A 91 6.05 -2.74 -1.18
N THR A 92 7.27 -2.21 -1.10
CA THR A 92 7.54 -0.78 -1.28
C THR A 92 7.96 -0.51 -2.71
N THR A 93 7.21 0.33 -3.42
CA THR A 93 7.53 0.78 -4.77
C THR A 93 7.94 2.25 -4.73
N THR A 94 9.15 2.55 -5.19
CA THR A 94 9.60 3.91 -5.46
C THR A 94 9.47 4.19 -6.95
N ARG A 95 8.86 5.31 -7.34
CA ARG A 95 8.79 5.81 -8.70
C ARG A 95 9.43 7.19 -8.78
N LEU A 96 10.23 7.40 -9.81
CA LEU A 96 10.73 8.71 -10.18
C LEU A 96 9.73 9.34 -11.17
N LEU A 97 9.18 10.50 -10.82
CA LEU A 97 8.27 11.25 -11.67
C LEU A 97 9.04 12.25 -12.54
N PRO A 98 8.46 12.68 -13.67
CA PRO A 98 9.00 13.81 -14.43
C PRO A 98 9.22 15.03 -13.53
N GLY A 99 10.41 15.64 -13.61
CA GLY A 99 10.83 16.73 -12.72
C GLY A 99 11.58 16.29 -11.47
N GLY A 100 12.08 15.05 -11.41
CA GLY A 100 12.96 14.56 -10.33
C GLY A 100 12.26 14.25 -9.02
N GLN A 101 10.92 14.31 -9.00
CA GLN A 101 10.13 14.05 -7.80
C GLN A 101 10.06 12.54 -7.53
N ARG A 102 10.42 12.13 -6.32
CA ARG A 102 10.31 10.73 -5.88
C ARG A 102 8.96 10.47 -5.22
N ARG A 103 8.18 9.50 -5.72
CA ARG A 103 7.02 8.96 -5.01
C ARG A 103 7.29 7.56 -4.50
N THR A 104 7.08 7.36 -3.21
CA THR A 104 7.13 6.04 -2.59
C THR A 104 5.72 5.61 -2.20
N GLU A 105 5.36 4.36 -2.50
CA GLU A 105 4.10 3.72 -2.13
C GLU A 105 4.41 2.37 -1.48
N LEU A 106 3.70 2.04 -0.40
CA LEU A 106 3.75 0.73 0.24
C LEU A 106 2.44 0.00 -0.05
N THR A 107 2.53 -1.24 -0.53
CA THR A 107 1.38 -2.12 -0.72
C THR A 107 1.44 -3.26 0.29
N LEU A 108 0.41 -3.39 1.11
CA LEU A 108 0.20 -4.51 2.01
C LEU A 108 -0.76 -5.50 1.36
N THR A 109 -0.37 -6.76 1.23
CA THR A 109 -1.16 -7.78 0.53
C THR A 109 -1.36 -9.00 1.41
N GLN A 110 -2.62 -9.30 1.71
CA GLN A 110 -3.04 -10.54 2.34
C GLN A 110 -3.47 -11.54 1.26
N ARG A 111 -2.85 -12.72 1.27
CA ARG A 111 -3.17 -13.81 0.35
C ARG A 111 -4.14 -14.79 0.99
N TYR A 112 -5.04 -15.31 0.16
CA TYR A 112 -6.03 -16.32 0.51
C TYR A 112 -6.00 -17.42 -0.54
N TYR A 113 -6.05 -18.69 -0.13
CA TYR A 113 -6.08 -19.82 -1.07
C TYR A 113 -7.41 -20.55 -0.95
N PRO A 114 -8.15 -20.75 -2.04
CA PRO A 114 -9.41 -21.45 -2.01
C PRO A 114 -9.22 -22.95 -1.69
N TYR A 115 -10.18 -23.55 -1.01
CA TYR A 115 -10.22 -25.00 -0.79
C TYR A 115 -10.87 -25.76 -1.94
N ALA A 116 -11.84 -25.14 -2.61
CA ALA A 116 -12.61 -25.76 -3.68
C ALA A 116 -13.02 -24.72 -4.73
N GLU A 117 -13.50 -25.22 -5.86
CA GLU A 117 -14.15 -24.39 -6.88
C GLU A 117 -15.56 -24.03 -6.43
N GLY A 118 -16.05 -22.87 -6.86
CA GLY A 118 -17.39 -22.43 -6.48
C GLY A 118 -17.59 -20.92 -6.51
N SER A 119 -18.70 -20.51 -5.93
CA SER A 119 -19.01 -19.11 -5.69
C SER A 119 -18.77 -18.79 -4.23
N TYR A 120 -18.04 -17.72 -3.97
CA TYR A 120 -17.75 -17.29 -2.61
C TYR A 120 -18.10 -15.81 -2.45
N VAL A 121 -18.36 -15.43 -1.20
CA VAL A 121 -18.62 -14.04 -0.83
C VAL A 121 -17.49 -13.58 0.08
N VAL A 122 -16.83 -12.50 -0.31
CA VAL A 122 -15.99 -11.72 0.59
C VAL A 122 -16.93 -10.80 1.37
N PRO A 123 -17.03 -10.92 2.69
CA PRO A 123 -17.88 -10.06 3.49
C PRO A 123 -17.40 -8.61 3.41
N ALA A 124 -18.30 -7.65 3.69
CA ALA A 124 -17.88 -6.29 3.92
C ALA A 124 -16.98 -6.25 5.17
N PHE A 125 -15.94 -5.43 5.15
CA PHE A 125 -15.01 -5.33 6.27
C PHE A 125 -14.43 -3.93 6.39
N ASP A 126 -14.04 -3.59 7.61
CA ASP A 126 -13.34 -2.36 7.92
C ASP A 126 -11.89 -2.65 8.28
N LEU A 127 -10.97 -1.79 7.83
CA LEU A 127 -9.55 -1.92 8.07
C LEU A 127 -8.99 -0.63 8.64
N ALA A 128 -8.42 -0.70 9.84
CA ALA A 128 -7.70 0.43 10.43
C ALA A 128 -6.22 0.41 9.96
N VAL A 129 -5.79 1.46 9.28
CA VAL A 129 -4.42 1.63 8.77
C VAL A 129 -3.97 3.06 9.03
N ASN A 130 -2.88 3.25 9.79
CA ASN A 130 -2.37 4.59 10.16
C ASN A 130 -3.43 5.54 10.75
N GLY A 131 -4.36 4.99 11.53
CA GLY A 131 -5.47 5.77 12.12
C GLY A 131 -6.61 6.11 11.15
N GLN A 132 -6.53 5.70 9.88
CA GLN A 132 -7.62 5.80 8.91
C GLN A 132 -8.42 4.50 8.88
N LEU A 133 -9.75 4.62 8.93
CA LEU A 133 -10.66 3.49 8.75
C LEU A 133 -11.03 3.36 7.28
N LEU A 134 -10.68 2.25 6.65
CA LEU A 134 -11.03 1.92 5.27
C LEU A 134 -12.19 0.94 5.25
N HIS A 135 -13.23 1.27 4.49
CA HIS A 135 -14.37 0.38 4.30
C HIS A 135 -14.26 -0.37 2.98
N SER A 136 -14.44 -1.69 3.01
CA SER A 136 -14.62 -2.53 1.83
C SER A 136 -16.06 -3.01 1.75
N PRO A 137 -16.77 -2.79 0.64
CA PRO A 137 -18.06 -3.43 0.43
C PRO A 137 -17.90 -4.95 0.28
N ALA A 138 -18.99 -5.67 0.49
CA ALA A 138 -19.05 -7.10 0.19
C ALA A 138 -18.88 -7.34 -1.32
N ALA A 139 -18.22 -8.43 -1.68
CA ALA A 139 -17.97 -8.78 -3.07
C ALA A 139 -18.21 -10.27 -3.32
N THR A 140 -18.80 -10.61 -4.46
CA THR A 140 -18.94 -12.00 -4.89
C THR A 140 -17.81 -12.35 -5.84
N LEU A 141 -17.19 -13.51 -5.63
CA LEU A 141 -16.12 -14.03 -6.46
C LEU A 141 -16.43 -15.45 -6.93
N ARG A 142 -15.88 -15.82 -8.09
CA ARG A 142 -15.92 -17.17 -8.62
C ARG A 142 -14.53 -17.79 -8.54
N VAL A 143 -14.43 -18.98 -7.95
CA VAL A 143 -13.23 -19.82 -8.01
C VAL A 143 -13.45 -20.92 -9.02
N GLY A 144 -12.53 -21.06 -9.95
CA GLY A 144 -12.57 -22.12 -10.95
C GLY A 144 -11.64 -21.80 -12.10
N ILE A 145 -11.83 -22.46 -13.23
CA ILE A 145 -11.11 -22.15 -14.45
C ILE A 145 -11.42 -20.70 -14.82
N ALA A 146 -10.40 -19.84 -14.84
CA ALA A 146 -10.59 -18.43 -15.17
C ALA A 146 -11.24 -18.32 -16.56
N PRO A 147 -12.44 -17.72 -16.71
CA PRO A 147 -12.96 -17.42 -18.02
C PRO A 147 -12.00 -16.42 -18.68
N ALA A 148 -11.64 -16.66 -19.93
CA ALA A 148 -10.90 -15.70 -20.72
C ALA A 148 -11.62 -14.35 -20.63
N ALA A 149 -10.88 -13.28 -20.34
CA ALA A 149 -11.42 -11.93 -20.24
C ALA A 149 -12.22 -11.63 -21.52
N THR A 150 -13.54 -11.54 -21.41
CA THR A 150 -14.41 -11.23 -22.55
C THR A 150 -14.28 -9.73 -22.82
N GLN A 151 -13.33 -9.39 -23.68
CA GLN A 151 -13.30 -8.05 -24.29
C GLN A 151 -14.49 -7.94 -25.25
N GLY A 152 -15.32 -6.93 -25.02
CA GLY A 152 -16.13 -6.18 -25.98
C GLY A 152 -16.83 -6.92 -27.13
N LYS A 153 -18.17 -6.85 -27.13
CA LYS A 153 -19.03 -7.12 -28.28
C LYS A 153 -18.54 -6.42 -29.55
N ALA A 154 -18.38 -7.16 -30.65
CA ALA A 154 -18.41 -6.61 -32.00
C ALA A 154 -19.50 -7.34 -32.80
N ASN A 155 -20.55 -6.59 -33.15
CA ASN A 155 -21.64 -7.00 -34.02
C ASN A 155 -21.28 -6.61 -35.45
N THR A 156 -21.06 -7.57 -36.36
CA THR A 156 -21.13 -7.35 -37.81
C THR A 156 -21.49 -8.65 -38.56
N LEU A 157 -22.70 -8.67 -39.13
CA LEU A 157 -23.28 -9.37 -40.29
C LEU A 157 -22.75 -10.75 -40.78
N PRO A 158 -23.64 -11.63 -41.30
CA PRO A 158 -23.26 -12.94 -41.82
C PRO A 158 -22.73 -12.82 -43.26
N ALA A 159 -21.43 -12.99 -43.45
CA ALA A 159 -20.82 -13.21 -44.75
C ALA A 159 -20.36 -14.68 -44.82
N THR A 160 -21.13 -15.45 -45.57
CA THR A 160 -20.73 -16.59 -46.42
C THR A 160 -19.32 -17.16 -46.20
N GLY A 161 -19.25 -18.35 -45.60
CA GLY A 161 -18.21 -19.36 -45.83
C GLY A 161 -16.77 -18.94 -45.56
N SER A 162 -16.42 -18.62 -44.31
CA SER A 162 -15.02 -18.39 -43.93
C SER A 162 -14.25 -19.71 -43.81
N LEU A 163 -13.16 -19.79 -44.58
CA LEU A 163 -12.17 -20.88 -44.61
C LEU A 163 -11.65 -21.28 -43.21
N ASP A 164 -11.75 -20.37 -42.23
CA ASP A 164 -11.45 -20.56 -40.81
C ASP A 164 -12.27 -21.67 -40.12
N GLN A 165 -13.44 -22.04 -40.63
CA GLN A 165 -14.24 -23.15 -40.08
C GLN A 165 -13.73 -24.53 -40.52
N LEU A 166 -12.95 -24.61 -41.61
CA LEU A 166 -12.41 -25.87 -42.15
C LEU A 166 -11.01 -26.21 -41.62
N LEU A 167 -10.24 -25.21 -41.17
CA LEU A 167 -8.86 -25.40 -40.71
C LEU A 167 -8.74 -25.71 -39.21
N GLY A 168 -9.87 -25.92 -38.53
CA GLY A 168 -9.93 -26.09 -37.09
C GLY A 168 -9.72 -24.77 -36.38
N ARG A 169 -10.50 -24.53 -35.32
CA ARG A 169 -10.35 -23.31 -34.51
C ARG A 169 -8.90 -23.26 -34.00
N PRO A 170 -8.18 -22.12 -34.15
CA PRO A 170 -6.85 -22.00 -33.58
C PRO A 170 -6.93 -22.34 -32.08
N LYS A 171 -6.09 -23.28 -31.64
CA LYS A 171 -6.01 -23.64 -30.22
C LYS A 171 -5.83 -22.36 -29.42
N PRO A 172 -6.61 -22.13 -28.34
CA PRO A 172 -6.44 -20.94 -27.53
C PRO A 172 -4.99 -20.86 -27.05
N GLN A 173 -4.33 -19.75 -27.34
CA GLN A 173 -2.99 -19.46 -26.80
C GLN A 173 -3.14 -19.31 -25.28
N TYR A 174 -2.71 -20.33 -24.54
CA TYR A 174 -2.71 -20.34 -23.08
C TYR A 174 -1.56 -19.56 -22.46
N PHE A 175 -0.73 -18.89 -23.27
CA PHE A 175 0.41 -18.13 -22.79
C PHE A 175 0.19 -16.65 -23.08
N TYR A 176 -0.37 -15.95 -22.09
CA TYR A 176 -0.33 -14.50 -22.03
C TYR A 176 0.90 -14.13 -21.21
N GLU A 177 2.00 -13.76 -21.86
CA GLU A 177 3.11 -13.10 -21.20
C GLU A 177 2.67 -11.66 -20.92
N PRO A 178 2.42 -11.27 -19.66
CA PRO A 178 2.12 -9.89 -19.34
C PRO A 178 3.27 -9.04 -19.84
N THR A 179 2.99 -7.97 -20.58
CA THR A 179 4.04 -7.07 -21.08
C THR A 179 4.81 -6.51 -19.89
N ASP A 180 5.99 -7.08 -19.61
CA ASP A 180 6.81 -6.64 -18.50
C ASP A 180 7.44 -5.30 -18.90
N ARG A 181 6.97 -4.23 -18.25
CA ARG A 181 7.59 -2.90 -18.32
C ARG A 181 8.46 -2.65 -17.08
N ALA A 182 9.09 -3.68 -16.53
CA ALA A 182 10.10 -3.53 -15.50
C ALA A 182 11.46 -3.23 -16.15
N TYR A 183 11.78 -1.93 -16.26
CA TYR A 183 13.16 -1.51 -16.45
C TYR A 183 13.79 -1.33 -15.07
N LEU A 184 14.81 -2.11 -14.76
CA LEU A 184 15.64 -1.94 -13.56
C LEU A 184 16.74 -0.93 -13.88
N ALA A 185 16.64 0.28 -13.32
CA ALA A 185 17.72 1.26 -13.35
C ALA A 185 18.36 1.32 -11.95
N LEU A 186 19.64 0.99 -11.86
CA LEU A 186 20.43 1.24 -10.65
C LEU A 186 21.03 2.64 -10.77
N GLU A 187 20.58 3.56 -9.92
CA GLU A 187 21.19 4.88 -9.77
C GLU A 187 21.85 4.92 -8.40
N ALA A 188 23.17 5.13 -8.38
CA ALA A 188 23.91 5.30 -7.13
C ALA A 188 23.69 6.72 -6.59
N ASP A 189 23.33 6.83 -5.32
CA ASP A 189 23.21 8.12 -4.61
C ASP A 189 24.62 8.64 -4.27
N PRO A 190 25.11 9.74 -4.87
CA PRO A 190 26.43 10.27 -4.59
C PRO A 190 26.42 11.12 -3.31
N ALA A 191 26.16 10.48 -2.18
CA ALA A 191 26.50 11.03 -0.86
C ALA A 191 27.57 10.18 -0.15
N THR A 192 27.62 8.87 -0.40
CA THR A 192 28.71 8.00 0.05
C THR A 192 28.72 6.69 -0.74
N VAL A 193 29.77 6.45 -1.54
CA VAL A 193 30.02 5.15 -2.18
C VAL A 193 30.94 4.35 -1.25
N TYR A 194 30.45 3.25 -0.68
CA TYR A 194 31.31 2.30 0.02
C TYR A 194 31.94 1.34 -0.98
N VAL A 195 33.23 1.55 -1.26
CA VAL A 195 34.04 0.61 -2.04
C VAL A 195 34.72 -0.36 -1.07
N GLY A 196 34.34 -1.64 -1.16
CA GLY A 196 35.11 -2.77 -0.61
C GLY A 196 35.09 -2.95 0.91
N GLN A 197 34.24 -3.87 1.41
CA GLN A 197 34.53 -4.68 2.60
C GLN A 197 33.87 -6.04 2.37
N VAL A 198 34.62 -6.98 1.76
CA VAL A 198 34.37 -8.41 1.92
C VAL A 198 35.31 -8.89 3.01
N GLU A 199 34.92 -8.70 4.26
CA GLU A 199 35.53 -9.44 5.36
C GLU A 199 34.73 -10.74 5.52
N ALA A 200 35.13 -11.73 4.74
CA ALA A 200 34.76 -13.12 4.99
C ALA A 200 35.57 -13.57 6.22
N GLU A 201 35.03 -13.34 7.41
CA GLU A 201 35.60 -13.92 8.63
C GLU A 201 35.23 -15.40 8.67
N TYR A 202 36.15 -16.22 8.17
CA TYR A 202 36.11 -17.67 8.23
C TYR A 202 36.36 -18.11 9.67
N TYR A 203 35.32 -18.51 10.40
CA TYR A 203 35.49 -19.15 11.71
C TYR A 203 35.59 -20.66 11.54
N VAL A 204 36.80 -21.20 11.69
CA VAL A 204 37.03 -22.64 11.92
C VAL A 204 37.30 -22.85 13.41
N ARG A 205 36.38 -23.56 14.06
CA ARG A 205 36.58 -24.35 15.28
C ARG A 205 35.53 -25.47 15.25
N ALA A 206 35.83 -26.73 15.51
CA ALA A 206 37.05 -27.39 16.00
C ALA A 206 37.17 -28.76 15.34
#